data_AF-A0A5S4VRK3-F1
#
_entry.id   AF-A0A5S4VRK3-F1
#
_cell.length_a   1.000
_cell.length_b   1.000
_cell.length_c   1.000
_cell.angle_alpha   90.00
_cell.angle_beta   90.00
_cell.angle_gamma   90.00
#
_symmetry.space_group_name_H-M   'P 1'
#
loop_
_entity.id
_entity.type
_entity.pdbx_description
1 polymer ?
#
loop_
_entity_poly.entity_id
_entity_poly.type
_entity_poly.pdbx_seq_one_letter_code
_entity_poly.pdbx_strand_id
1 'polypeptide(L)'
;MIGYNLKIQEFHNGEVKFSIYPEGINYVPDEFKSYLENERIERKLQESQDEYIYNPFTDKIEKLKEFESAEIEAQRKAHSQRVSVTRSKNKIHDLARSETWEYFITLTYDDSKTDRYDYNACLKKCRQWLNNQHKRYAQDLAYIFVPEKHKDGAYHFHGLVANVGSMKFVDSGRVAIGKNAVTRTDKNKSYPTIYNLGGWNYGWSTATKINDSYKATNYITK
;
A
#
# COMPACT_ATOMS: atom_id res chain seq x y z
N MET A 1 20.98 6.68 24.99
CA MET A 1 20.30 6.68 23.67
C MET A 1 21.12 5.75 22.78
N ILE A 2 20.55 4.62 22.35
CA ILE A 2 21.27 3.68 21.48
C ILE A 2 21.13 4.23 20.06
N GLY A 3 22.24 4.43 19.35
CA GLY A 3 22.25 4.89 17.96
C GLY A 3 22.70 3.79 17.01
N TYR A 4 22.33 3.89 15.74
CA TYR A 4 22.86 3.03 14.67
C TYR A 4 23.13 3.87 13.42
N ASN A 5 24.21 3.56 12.71
CA ASN A 5 24.52 4.08 11.39
C ASN A 5 24.26 3.04 10.28
N LEU A 6 23.92 1.81 10.66
CA LEU A 6 23.57 0.73 9.76
C LEU A 6 22.30 0.02 10.26
N LYS A 7 21.30 -0.09 9.40
CA LYS A 7 20.14 -0.96 9.60
C LYS A 7 20.20 -2.12 8.61
N ILE A 8 20.20 -3.33 9.14
CA ILE A 8 20.11 -4.56 8.36
C ILE A 8 18.69 -5.11 8.54
N GLN A 9 18.02 -5.43 7.44
CA GLN A 9 16.69 -6.01 7.43
C GLN A 9 16.71 -7.26 6.54
N GLU A 10 16.50 -8.42 7.15
CA GLU A 10 16.38 -9.71 6.48
C GLU A 10 14.90 -10.01 6.21
N PHE A 11 14.60 -10.40 4.98
CA PHE A 11 13.26 -10.76 4.52
C PHE A 11 13.10 -12.28 4.51
N HIS A 12 11.85 -12.77 4.56
CA HIS A 12 11.55 -14.20 4.65
C HIS A 12 12.08 -15.02 3.46
N ASN A 13 12.18 -14.40 2.29
CA ASN A 13 12.78 -14.98 1.09
C ASN A 13 14.33 -15.00 1.09
N GLY A 14 14.98 -14.56 2.16
CA GLY A 14 16.44 -14.45 2.28
C GLY A 14 17.05 -13.19 1.66
N GLU A 15 16.24 -12.26 1.13
CA GLU A 15 16.74 -10.95 0.70
C GLU A 15 17.22 -10.15 1.93
N VAL A 16 18.32 -9.42 1.78
CA VAL A 16 18.84 -8.54 2.84
C VAL A 16 18.93 -7.11 2.32
N LYS A 17 18.30 -6.18 3.05
CA LYS A 17 18.41 -4.74 2.80
C LYS A 17 19.37 -4.11 3.81
N PHE A 18 20.38 -3.44 3.28
CA PHE A 18 21.26 -2.55 4.03
C PHE A 18 20.78 -1.10 3.88
N SER A 19 20.59 -0.40 5.01
CA SER A 19 20.35 1.05 5.03
C SER A 19 21.46 1.71 5.82
N ILE A 20 22.30 2.49 5.14
CA ILE A 20 23.45 3.18 5.73
C ILE A 20 23.07 4.64 5.96
N TYR A 21 23.32 5.14 7.17
CA TYR A 21 22.99 6.49 7.60
C TYR A 21 24.28 7.23 7.97
N PRO A 22 24.76 8.15 7.11
CA PRO A 22 26.04 8.85 7.32
C PRO A 22 26.14 9.59 8.66
N GLU A 23 25.04 10.22 9.08
CA GLU A 23 24.95 11.02 10.31
C GLU A 23 24.56 10.19 11.56
N GLY A 24 24.29 8.89 11.40
CA GLY A 24 23.73 8.05 12.47
C GLY A 24 22.28 8.41 12.83
N ILE A 25 21.54 7.43 13.34
CA ILE A 25 20.14 7.61 13.78
C ILE A 25 19.99 7.08 15.21
N ASN A 26 19.28 7.84 16.04
CA ASN A 26 18.87 7.36 17.36
C ASN A 26 17.81 6.26 17.21
N TYR A 27 18.07 5.10 17.79
CA TYR A 27 17.14 3.98 17.83
C TYR A 27 15.92 4.36 18.67
N VAL A 28 14.77 4.30 18.01
CA VAL A 28 13.45 4.39 18.63
C VAL A 28 12.75 3.06 18.34
N PRO A 29 12.38 2.28 19.37
CA PRO A 29 11.63 1.05 19.15
C PRO A 29 10.30 1.37 18.44
N ASP A 30 9.85 0.48 17.55
CA ASP A 30 8.70 0.74 16.68
C ASP A 30 7.41 1.07 17.45
N GLU A 31 7.24 0.50 18.63
CA GLU A 31 6.13 0.78 19.55
C GLU A 31 6.08 2.24 20.01
N PHE A 32 7.24 2.90 20.10
CA PHE A 32 7.36 4.27 20.57
C PHE A 32 7.48 5.30 19.43
N LYS A 33 7.65 4.88 18.17
CA LYS A 33 7.83 5.81 17.05
C LYS A 33 6.65 6.75 16.86
N SER A 34 5.42 6.24 16.90
CA SER A 34 4.23 7.10 16.75
C SER A 34 4.08 8.06 17.92
N TYR A 35 4.37 7.61 19.14
CA TYR A 35 4.29 8.43 20.34
C TYR A 35 5.33 9.55 20.31
N LEU A 36 6.60 9.23 20.05
CA LEU A 36 7.69 10.21 20.04
C LEU A 36 7.59 11.19 18.86
N GLU A 37 7.10 10.77 17.69
CA GLU A 37 6.87 11.67 16.56
C GLU A 37 5.74 12.67 16.87
N ASN A 38 4.62 12.18 17.42
CA ASN A 38 3.51 13.03 17.86
C ASN A 38 3.96 13.98 18.98
N GLU A 39 4.68 13.48 19.98
CA GLU A 39 5.19 14.28 21.10
C GLU A 39 6.22 15.33 20.66
N ARG A 40 7.02 15.05 19.62
CA ARG A 40 7.93 16.05 19.02
C ARG A 40 7.18 17.15 18.27
N ILE A 41 6.12 16.77 17.54
CA ILE A 41 5.25 17.73 16.84
C ILE A 41 4.49 18.59 17.85
N GLU A 42 3.91 17.97 18.87
CA GLU A 42 3.20 18.64 19.96
C GLU A 42 4.12 19.61 20.70
N ARG A 43 5.34 19.20 21.04
CA ARG A 43 6.33 20.07 21.71
C ARG A 43 6.72 21.28 20.88
N LYS A 44 7.00 21.10 19.58
CA LYS A 44 7.32 22.20 18.67
C LYS A 44 6.14 23.16 18.46
N LEU A 45 4.91 22.65 18.50
CA LEU A 45 3.69 23.46 18.42
C LEU A 45 3.44 24.22 19.72
N GLN A 46 3.68 23.57 20.86
CA GLN A 46 3.55 24.16 22.19
C GLN A 46 4.57 25.28 22.41
N GLU A 47 5.80 25.12 21.92
CA GLU A 47 6.81 26.19 21.85
C GLU A 47 6.37 27.40 21.01
N SER A 48 5.42 27.24 20.09
CA SER A 48 4.90 28.32 19.23
C SER A 48 3.61 28.99 19.74
N GLN A 49 2.96 28.44 20.77
CA GLN A 49 1.60 28.84 21.20
C GLN A 49 1.48 29.22 22.69
N ASP A 50 2.57 29.21 23.45
CA ASP A 50 2.53 29.50 24.88
C ASP A 50 2.59 31.01 25.16
N GLU A 51 1.55 31.75 24.76
CA GLU A 51 1.26 33.08 25.32
C GLU A 51 0.37 32.95 26.56
N TYR A 52 0.84 33.50 27.68
CA TYR A 52 0.10 33.58 28.93
C TYR A 52 -0.55 34.96 29.02
N ILE A 53 -1.87 35.02 29.19
CA ILE A 53 -2.60 36.29 29.32
C ILE A 53 -3.21 36.41 30.71
N TYR A 54 -3.25 37.63 31.24
CA TYR A 54 -3.99 37.93 32.46
C TYR A 54 -5.49 37.97 32.15
N ASN A 55 -6.27 37.09 32.79
CA ASN A 55 -7.73 37.09 32.67
C ASN A 55 -8.34 37.99 33.77
N PRO A 56 -8.91 39.16 33.44
CA PRO A 56 -9.44 40.11 34.42
C PRO A 56 -10.76 39.67 35.06
N PHE A 57 -11.37 38.55 34.62
CA PHE A 57 -12.58 37.99 35.22
C PHE A 57 -12.29 36.88 36.23
N THR A 58 -11.10 36.27 36.16
CA THR A 58 -10.67 35.20 37.08
C THR A 58 -9.46 35.59 37.94
N ASP A 59 -8.88 36.77 37.72
CA ASP A 59 -7.65 37.30 38.34
C ASP A 59 -6.48 36.30 38.32
N LYS A 60 -6.42 35.51 37.24
CA LYS A 60 -5.40 34.49 37.04
C LYS A 60 -4.71 34.68 35.70
N ILE A 61 -3.43 34.34 35.69
CA ILE A 61 -2.69 34.17 34.44
C ILE A 61 -3.17 32.84 33.84
N GLU A 62 -3.88 32.92 32.72
CA GLU A 62 -4.43 31.76 32.02
C GLU A 62 -3.70 31.57 30.68
N LYS A 63 -3.49 30.31 30.31
CA LYS A 63 -2.90 29.96 29.02
C LYS A 63 -3.89 30.33 27.92
N LEU A 64 -3.47 31.16 26.97
CA LEU A 64 -4.29 31.49 25.81
C LEU A 64 -4.49 30.20 24.99
N LYS A 65 -5.67 29.57 25.10
CA LYS A 65 -6.12 28.61 24.09
C LYS A 65 -6.59 29.43 22.90
N GLU A 66 -5.65 29.93 22.10
CA GLU A 66 -6.01 30.30 20.74
C GLU A 66 -6.64 29.05 20.11
N PHE A 67 -7.88 29.18 19.64
CA PHE A 67 -8.43 28.21 18.71
C PHE A 67 -7.39 28.07 17.60
N GLU A 68 -6.81 26.87 17.42
CA GLU A 68 -5.82 26.63 16.37
C GLU A 68 -6.33 27.29 15.09
N SER A 69 -5.57 28.21 14.50
CA SER A 69 -5.99 28.86 13.27
C SER A 69 -6.32 27.77 12.24
N ALA A 70 -7.32 28.00 11.40
CA ALA A 70 -7.75 27.01 10.40
C ALA A 70 -6.57 26.52 9.52
N GLU A 71 -5.55 27.35 9.37
CA GLU A 71 -4.30 27.04 8.68
C GLU A 71 -3.46 25.98 9.43
N ILE A 72 -3.31 26.08 10.75
CA ILE A 72 -2.59 25.09 11.58
C ILE A 72 -3.33 23.74 11.58
N GLU A 73 -4.67 23.76 11.67
CA GLU A 73 -5.48 22.54 11.60
C GLU A 73 -5.33 21.85 10.24
N ALA A 74 -5.38 22.62 9.15
CA ALA A 74 -5.15 22.12 7.80
C ALA A 74 -3.75 21.51 7.62
N GLN A 75 -2.72 22.18 8.14
CA GLN A 75 -1.34 21.67 8.13
C GLN A 75 -1.23 20.35 8.92
N ARG A 76 -1.84 20.25 10.10
CA ARG A 76 -1.85 19.01 10.91
C ARG A 76 -2.57 17.88 10.16
N LYS A 77 -3.73 18.16 9.56
CA LYS A 77 -4.48 17.17 8.77
C LYS A 77 -3.66 16.68 7.58
N ALA A 78 -3.04 17.58 6.83
CA ALA A 78 -2.17 17.23 5.70
C ALA A 78 -0.94 16.43 6.15
N HIS A 79 -0.32 16.81 7.27
CA HIS A 79 0.81 16.09 7.84
C HIS A 79 0.41 14.67 8.27
N SER A 80 -0.70 14.54 9.01
CA SER A 80 -1.22 13.25 9.47
C SER A 80 -1.57 12.32 8.31
N GLN A 81 -2.23 12.84 7.27
CA GLN A 81 -2.51 12.11 6.03
C GLN A 81 -1.22 11.62 5.37
N ARG A 82 -0.23 12.50 5.19
CA ARG A 82 1.06 12.15 4.58
C ARG A 82 1.79 11.07 5.37
N VAL A 83 1.87 11.20 6.70
CA VAL A 83 2.54 10.21 7.56
C VAL A 83 1.79 8.87 7.53
N SER A 84 0.45 8.89 7.52
CA SER A 84 -0.36 7.67 7.41
C SER A 84 -0.15 6.94 6.08
N VAL A 85 -0.15 7.69 4.95
CA VAL A 85 0.11 7.14 3.62
C VAL A 85 1.52 6.57 3.53
N THR A 86 2.53 7.32 3.99
CA THR A 86 3.92 6.85 3.97
C THR A 86 4.12 5.58 4.80
N ARG A 87 3.52 5.49 5.99
CA ARG A 87 3.56 4.26 6.81
C ARG A 87 2.92 3.07 6.08
N SER A 88 1.77 3.30 5.44
CA SER A 88 1.07 2.26 4.68
C SER A 88 1.89 1.80 3.48
N LYS A 89 2.47 2.73 2.69
CA LYS A 89 3.34 2.41 1.55
C LYS A 89 4.58 1.62 1.99
N ASN A 90 5.24 2.06 3.06
CA ASN A 90 6.40 1.34 3.61
C ASN A 90 6.02 -0.08 4.05
N LYS A 91 4.88 -0.25 4.72
CA LYS A 91 4.42 -1.58 5.15
C LYS A 91 4.11 -2.50 3.97
N ILE A 92 3.41 -1.99 2.94
CA ILE A 92 3.14 -2.74 1.71
C ILE A 92 4.45 -3.14 1.05
N HIS A 93 5.40 -2.23 0.96
CA HIS A 93 6.69 -2.47 0.34
C HIS A 93 7.54 -3.49 1.12
N ASP A 94 7.51 -3.48 2.45
CA ASP A 94 8.18 -4.49 3.27
C ASP A 94 7.54 -5.88 3.08
N LEU A 95 6.20 -5.96 3.05
CA LEU A 95 5.49 -7.21 2.77
C LEU A 95 5.73 -7.69 1.33
N ALA A 96 5.77 -6.77 0.36
CA ALA A 96 6.04 -7.10 -1.03
C ALA A 96 7.48 -7.56 -1.25
N ARG A 97 8.39 -7.40 -0.27
CA ARG A 97 9.73 -7.98 -0.31
C ARG A 97 9.89 -9.25 0.49
N SER A 98 8.89 -9.62 1.29
CA SER A 98 8.99 -10.85 2.08
C SER A 98 8.80 -12.11 1.24
N GLU A 99 8.34 -12.00 -0.02
CA GLU A 99 7.98 -13.15 -0.84
C GLU A 99 8.50 -13.05 -2.27
N THR A 100 8.66 -14.21 -2.93
CA THR A 100 8.97 -14.28 -4.36
C THR A 100 7.69 -14.35 -5.19
N TRP A 101 7.22 -13.19 -5.64
CA TRP A 101 5.96 -13.09 -6.38
C TRP A 101 6.00 -13.72 -7.77
N GLU A 102 4.99 -14.50 -8.10
CA GLU A 102 4.87 -15.20 -9.38
C GLU A 102 4.07 -14.39 -10.41
N TYR A 103 2.98 -13.75 -9.98
CA TYR A 103 2.06 -13.03 -10.85
C TYR A 103 1.69 -11.66 -10.31
N PHE A 104 1.62 -10.70 -11.24
CA PHE A 104 1.02 -9.40 -11.04
C PHE A 104 -0.42 -9.45 -11.56
N ILE A 105 -1.37 -9.12 -10.69
CA ILE A 105 -2.79 -9.20 -10.96
C ILE A 105 -3.40 -7.80 -11.02
N THR A 106 -4.32 -7.57 -11.96
CA THR A 106 -5.26 -6.46 -11.91
C THR A 106 -6.68 -6.99 -11.91
N LEU A 107 -7.51 -6.51 -11.00
CA LEU A 107 -8.94 -6.78 -10.94
C LEU A 107 -9.71 -5.49 -11.22
N THR A 108 -10.63 -5.58 -12.16
CA THR A 108 -11.53 -4.50 -12.54
C THR A 108 -12.96 -4.97 -12.39
N TYR A 109 -13.81 -4.16 -11.77
CA TYR A 109 -15.21 -4.48 -11.52
C TYR A 109 -16.10 -4.03 -12.66
N ASP A 110 -17.07 -4.88 -12.96
CA ASP A 110 -18.18 -4.59 -13.86
C ASP A 110 -19.31 -3.94 -13.06
N ASP A 111 -19.77 -2.79 -13.54
CA ASP A 111 -20.79 -1.96 -12.89
C ASP A 111 -22.14 -2.70 -12.75
N SER A 112 -22.42 -3.64 -13.66
CA SER A 112 -23.64 -4.47 -13.58
C SER A 112 -23.60 -5.53 -12.47
N LYS A 113 -22.42 -5.81 -11.91
CA LYS A 113 -22.21 -6.94 -10.97
C LYS A 113 -21.82 -6.50 -9.57
N THR A 114 -21.19 -5.34 -9.45
CA THR A 114 -20.70 -4.80 -8.17
C THR A 114 -20.64 -3.31 -8.30
N ASP A 115 -21.11 -2.61 -7.26
CA ASP A 115 -20.89 -1.18 -7.13
C ASP A 115 -19.38 -0.90 -7.07
N ARG A 116 -18.84 -0.48 -8.20
CA ARG A 116 -17.40 -0.20 -8.39
C ARG A 116 -16.96 1.10 -7.71
N TYR A 117 -17.89 1.89 -7.19
CA TYR A 117 -17.63 3.13 -6.47
C TYR A 117 -17.67 2.95 -4.94
N ASP A 118 -18.24 1.84 -4.46
CA ASP A 118 -18.15 1.43 -3.05
C ASP A 118 -16.95 0.51 -2.81
N TYR A 119 -16.00 1.03 -2.04
CA TYR A 119 -14.81 0.30 -1.58
C TYR A 119 -15.17 -1.02 -0.88
N ASN A 120 -16.18 -1.01 0.00
CA ASN A 120 -16.53 -2.19 0.79
C ASN A 120 -17.18 -3.26 -0.07
N ALA A 121 -18.03 -2.88 -1.01
CA ALA A 121 -18.59 -3.77 -2.01
C ALA A 121 -17.49 -4.46 -2.83
N CYS A 122 -16.54 -3.68 -3.37
CA CYS A 122 -15.40 -4.20 -4.12
C CYS A 122 -14.55 -5.16 -3.26
N LEU A 123 -14.14 -4.72 -2.07
CA LEU A 123 -13.32 -5.52 -1.16
C LEU A 123 -13.98 -6.86 -0.79
N LYS A 124 -15.29 -6.87 -0.55
CA LYS A 124 -16.04 -8.09 -0.23
C LYS A 124 -15.92 -9.13 -1.36
N LYS A 125 -16.04 -8.69 -2.62
CA LYS A 125 -15.92 -9.57 -3.79
C LYS A 125 -14.48 -10.07 -4.00
N CYS A 126 -13.49 -9.19 -3.84
CA CYS A 126 -12.08 -9.57 -3.86
C CYS A 126 -11.77 -10.65 -2.81
N ARG A 127 -12.17 -10.44 -1.55
CA ARG A 127 -12.01 -11.41 -0.45
C ARG A 127 -12.72 -12.73 -0.74
N GLN A 128 -13.94 -12.68 -1.26
CA GLN A 128 -14.69 -13.88 -1.62
C GLN A 128 -13.93 -14.71 -2.68
N TRP A 129 -13.39 -14.04 -3.71
CA TRP A 129 -12.59 -14.72 -4.72
C TRP A 129 -11.30 -15.30 -4.14
N LEU A 130 -10.52 -14.52 -3.37
CA LEU A 130 -9.28 -14.99 -2.74
C LEU A 130 -9.51 -16.20 -1.83
N ASN A 131 -10.55 -16.16 -0.99
CA ASN A 131 -10.89 -17.28 -0.12
C ASN A 131 -11.23 -18.55 -0.91
N ASN A 132 -11.87 -18.41 -2.06
CA ASN A 132 -12.16 -19.55 -2.94
C ASN A 132 -10.88 -20.09 -3.60
N GLN A 133 -9.96 -19.22 -4.01
CA GLN A 133 -8.68 -19.65 -4.57
C GLN A 133 -7.86 -20.42 -3.54
N HIS A 134 -7.73 -19.85 -2.34
CA HIS A 134 -7.00 -20.46 -1.24
C HIS A 134 -7.55 -21.84 -0.89
N LYS A 135 -8.86 -21.95 -0.61
CA LYS A 135 -9.48 -23.19 -0.15
C LYS A 135 -9.52 -24.31 -1.19
N ARG A 136 -9.55 -23.99 -2.47
CA ARG A 136 -9.82 -24.98 -3.54
C ARG A 136 -8.59 -25.34 -4.35
N TYR A 137 -7.63 -24.43 -4.46
CA TYR A 137 -6.56 -24.54 -5.44
C TYR A 137 -5.16 -24.24 -4.89
N ALA A 138 -5.04 -23.41 -3.84
CA ALA A 138 -3.76 -22.91 -3.36
C ALA A 138 -3.76 -22.69 -1.84
N GLN A 139 -3.59 -23.76 -1.07
CA GLN A 139 -3.66 -23.71 0.39
C GLN A 139 -2.56 -22.82 1.02
N ASP A 140 -1.44 -22.66 0.33
CA ASP A 140 -0.30 -21.83 0.78
C ASP A 140 -0.25 -20.47 0.06
N LEU A 141 -1.36 -20.04 -0.54
CA LEU A 141 -1.46 -18.81 -1.34
C LEU A 141 -0.99 -17.59 -0.54
N ALA A 142 0.11 -16.99 -0.97
CA ALA A 142 0.56 -15.69 -0.50
C ALA A 142 0.03 -14.61 -1.43
N TYR A 143 -0.50 -13.52 -0.87
CA TYR A 143 -1.03 -12.42 -1.67
C TYR A 143 -0.93 -11.05 -0.97
N ILE A 144 -0.79 -10.00 -1.78
CA ILE A 144 -0.97 -8.61 -1.39
C ILE A 144 -1.88 -7.97 -2.42
N PHE A 145 -2.94 -7.28 -1.97
CA PHE A 145 -3.81 -6.51 -2.86
C PHE A 145 -3.95 -5.07 -2.36
N VAL A 146 -3.75 -4.12 -3.27
CA VAL A 146 -3.85 -2.68 -3.01
C VAL A 146 -4.96 -2.09 -3.88
N PRO A 147 -5.95 -1.40 -3.30
CA PRO A 147 -6.97 -0.69 -4.05
C PRO A 147 -6.39 0.60 -4.66
N GLU A 148 -6.68 0.85 -5.93
CA GLU A 148 -6.38 2.08 -6.65
C GLU A 148 -7.69 2.72 -7.11
N LYS A 149 -7.85 4.03 -6.88
CA LYS A 149 -9.00 4.77 -7.38
C LYS A 149 -8.67 5.33 -8.76
N HIS A 150 -9.41 4.91 -9.77
CA HIS A 150 -9.27 5.40 -11.13
C HIS A 150 -9.82 6.83 -11.27
N LYS A 151 -9.53 7.52 -12.38
CA LYS A 151 -9.87 8.95 -12.57
C LYS A 151 -11.37 9.26 -12.48
N ASP A 152 -12.19 8.30 -12.89
CA ASP A 152 -13.65 8.33 -12.82
C ASP A 152 -14.20 8.02 -11.42
N GLY A 153 -13.33 7.64 -10.48
CA GLY A 153 -13.67 7.35 -9.09
C GLY A 153 -13.93 5.88 -8.80
N ALA A 154 -13.85 5.00 -9.80
CA ALA A 154 -14.02 3.57 -9.63
C ALA A 154 -12.80 2.92 -8.96
N TYR A 155 -13.01 1.86 -8.19
CA TYR A 155 -11.94 1.09 -7.56
C TYR A 155 -11.44 -0.03 -8.47
N HIS A 156 -10.13 -0.06 -8.69
CA HIS A 156 -9.38 -1.18 -9.24
C HIS A 156 -8.51 -1.79 -8.15
N PHE A 157 -8.16 -3.06 -8.28
CA PHE A 157 -7.30 -3.73 -7.30
C PHE A 157 -6.07 -4.28 -8.02
N HIS A 158 -4.89 -3.87 -7.58
CA HIS A 158 -3.62 -4.43 -8.02
C HIS A 158 -3.13 -5.44 -7.00
N GLY A 159 -2.64 -6.57 -7.49
CA GLY A 159 -2.27 -7.70 -6.65
C GLY A 159 -0.91 -8.28 -6.99
N LEU A 160 -0.19 -8.76 -5.98
CA LEU A 160 0.93 -9.67 -6.11
C LEU A 160 0.49 -11.01 -5.51
N VAL A 161 0.75 -12.11 -6.21
CA VAL A 161 0.44 -13.46 -5.72
C VAL A 161 1.60 -14.42 -5.94
N ALA A 162 1.77 -15.34 -4.99
CA ALA A 162 2.74 -16.42 -4.99
C ALA A 162 2.12 -17.68 -4.37
N ASN A 163 2.76 -18.82 -4.59
CA ASN A 163 2.27 -20.15 -4.20
C ASN A 163 0.90 -20.44 -4.80
N VAL A 164 0.75 -20.17 -6.11
CA VAL A 164 -0.56 -20.21 -6.79
C VAL A 164 -1.14 -21.62 -6.97
N GLY A 165 -0.41 -22.68 -6.58
CA GLY A 165 -0.88 -24.06 -6.59
C GLY A 165 -1.50 -24.45 -7.94
N SER A 166 -2.75 -24.92 -7.90
CA SER A 166 -3.53 -25.29 -9.10
C SER A 166 -4.54 -24.20 -9.52
N MET A 167 -4.29 -22.92 -9.19
CA MET A 167 -5.14 -21.82 -9.63
C MET A 167 -5.25 -21.80 -11.16
N LYS A 168 -6.44 -21.47 -11.67
CA LYS A 168 -6.72 -21.51 -13.09
C LYS A 168 -6.37 -20.17 -13.74
N PHE A 169 -5.34 -20.15 -14.57
CA PHE A 169 -4.97 -19.01 -15.41
C PHE A 169 -5.37 -19.30 -16.85
N VAL A 170 -6.39 -18.60 -17.35
CA VAL A 170 -6.94 -18.83 -18.70
C VAL A 170 -6.28 -17.85 -19.66
N ASP A 171 -5.68 -18.34 -20.73
CA ASP A 171 -5.06 -17.49 -21.75
C ASP A 171 -6.05 -16.44 -22.27
N SER A 172 -5.69 -15.16 -22.17
CA SER A 172 -6.57 -14.06 -22.58
C SER A 172 -6.54 -13.82 -24.10
N GLY A 173 -5.72 -14.55 -24.85
CA GLY A 173 -5.42 -14.29 -26.26
C GLY A 173 -4.58 -13.02 -26.48
N ARG A 174 -3.97 -12.46 -25.42
CA ARG A 174 -3.17 -11.24 -25.48
C ARG A 174 -1.77 -11.46 -24.90
N VAL A 175 -0.82 -10.69 -25.39
CA VAL A 175 0.57 -10.66 -24.90
C VAL A 175 0.93 -9.25 -24.43
N ALA A 176 1.84 -9.16 -23.46
CA ALA A 176 2.35 -7.92 -22.93
C ALA A 176 3.57 -7.45 -23.74
N ILE A 177 3.43 -6.31 -24.42
CA ILE A 177 4.52 -5.66 -25.16
C ILE A 177 4.74 -4.28 -24.54
N GLY A 178 5.82 -4.13 -23.76
CA GLY A 178 6.05 -2.92 -22.96
C GLY A 178 4.91 -2.70 -21.96
N LYS A 179 4.23 -1.56 -22.05
CA LYS A 179 3.09 -1.20 -21.18
C LYS A 179 1.72 -1.61 -21.76
N ASN A 180 1.71 -2.19 -22.97
CA ASN A 180 0.47 -2.42 -23.71
C ASN A 180 0.12 -3.91 -23.75
N ALA A 181 -1.17 -4.21 -23.59
CA ALA A 181 -1.72 -5.52 -23.90
C ALA A 181 -2.10 -5.54 -25.39
N VAL A 182 -1.52 -6.46 -26.16
CA VAL A 182 -1.73 -6.58 -27.62
C VAL A 182 -2.30 -7.96 -27.95
N THR A 183 -3.20 -8.05 -28.93
CA THR A 183 -3.73 -9.33 -29.41
C THR A 183 -2.58 -10.23 -29.89
N ARG A 184 -2.61 -11.50 -29.50
CA ARG A 184 -1.58 -12.47 -29.87
C ARG A 184 -1.69 -12.81 -31.36
N THR A 185 -0.53 -12.87 -32.01
CA THR A 185 -0.31 -13.27 -33.40
C THR A 185 0.97 -14.12 -33.46
N ASP A 186 1.22 -14.83 -34.56
CA ASP A 186 2.43 -15.65 -34.70
C ASP A 186 3.73 -14.85 -34.56
N LYS A 187 3.70 -13.56 -34.88
CA LYS A 187 4.85 -12.65 -34.80
C LYS A 187 5.21 -12.22 -33.37
N ASN A 188 4.24 -12.22 -32.46
CA ASN A 188 4.42 -11.71 -31.09
C ASN A 188 4.18 -12.77 -30.00
N LYS A 189 4.04 -14.05 -30.38
CA LYS A 189 3.81 -15.16 -29.44
C LYS A 189 4.95 -15.40 -28.43
N SER A 190 6.14 -14.85 -28.68
CA SER A 190 7.29 -14.92 -27.77
C SER A 190 7.17 -13.97 -26.57
N TYR A 191 6.29 -12.96 -26.64
CA TYR A 191 6.08 -12.02 -25.55
C TYR A 191 5.26 -12.66 -24.41
N PRO A 192 5.41 -12.16 -23.17
CA PRO A 192 4.69 -12.71 -22.02
C PRO A 192 3.19 -12.75 -22.25
N THR A 193 2.58 -13.92 -22.07
CA THR A 193 1.12 -14.08 -22.19
C THR A 193 0.42 -13.43 -21.00
N ILE A 194 -0.71 -12.78 -21.28
CA ILE A 194 -1.62 -12.25 -20.28
C ILE A 194 -2.71 -13.28 -20.06
N TYR A 195 -3.01 -13.58 -18.81
CA TYR A 195 -4.04 -14.52 -18.43
C TYR A 195 -5.21 -13.81 -17.77
N ASN A 196 -6.41 -14.38 -17.92
CA ASN A 196 -7.57 -14.09 -17.09
C ASN A 196 -7.58 -15.04 -15.88
N LEU A 197 -8.05 -14.55 -14.74
CA LEU A 197 -8.15 -15.34 -13.52
C LEU A 197 -9.43 -16.17 -13.49
N GLY A 198 -9.26 -17.49 -13.41
CA GLY A 198 -10.37 -18.42 -13.29
C GLY A 198 -11.23 -18.15 -12.06
N GLY A 199 -12.55 -18.18 -12.25
CA GLY A 199 -13.53 -17.93 -11.19
C GLY A 199 -13.67 -16.47 -10.78
N TRP A 200 -12.94 -15.53 -11.39
CA TRP A 200 -13.24 -14.10 -11.26
C TRP A 200 -14.47 -13.76 -12.11
N ASN A 201 -15.63 -13.66 -11.45
CA ASN A 201 -16.91 -13.44 -12.13
C ASN A 201 -17.43 -12.01 -12.01
N TYR A 202 -16.71 -11.11 -11.32
CA TYR A 202 -17.17 -9.76 -10.97
C TYR A 202 -16.70 -8.66 -11.92
N GLY A 203 -16.01 -9.02 -13.01
CA GLY A 203 -15.58 -8.12 -14.06
C GLY A 203 -14.40 -8.67 -14.83
N TRP A 204 -13.45 -7.81 -15.20
CA TRP A 204 -12.24 -8.19 -15.91
C TRP A 204 -11.11 -8.48 -14.93
N SER A 205 -10.20 -9.35 -15.36
CA SER A 205 -8.98 -9.64 -14.63
C SER A 205 -7.82 -9.78 -15.59
N THR A 206 -6.63 -9.41 -15.15
CA THR A 206 -5.39 -9.72 -15.84
C THR A 206 -4.40 -10.30 -14.85
N ALA A 207 -3.63 -11.28 -15.30
CA ALA A 207 -2.51 -11.86 -14.58
C ALA A 207 -1.32 -11.95 -15.54
N THR A 208 -0.23 -11.30 -15.17
CA THR A 208 1.02 -11.30 -15.93
C THR A 208 2.12 -11.88 -15.06
N LYS A 209 2.93 -12.79 -15.61
CA LYS A 209 4.05 -13.37 -14.88
C LYS A 209 5.07 -12.29 -14.53
N ILE A 210 5.54 -12.29 -13.29
CA ILE A 210 6.54 -11.35 -12.80
C ILE A 210 7.93 -11.89 -13.17
N ASN A 211 8.70 -11.07 -13.88
CA ASN A 211 10.11 -11.35 -14.15
C ASN A 211 11.05 -10.58 -13.20
N ASP A 212 10.54 -9.55 -12.54
CA ASP A 212 11.31 -8.65 -11.67
C ASP A 212 10.41 -8.21 -10.50
N SER A 213 10.57 -8.90 -9.36
CA SER A 213 9.79 -8.67 -8.14
C SER A 213 9.98 -7.26 -7.57
N TYR A 214 11.15 -6.65 -7.79
CA TYR A 214 11.44 -5.28 -7.33
C TYR A 214 10.61 -4.26 -8.11
N LYS A 215 10.54 -4.39 -9.45
CA LYS A 215 9.67 -3.54 -10.27
C LYS A 215 8.20 -3.72 -9.93
N ALA A 216 7.76 -4.96 -9.69
CA ALA A 216 6.38 -5.26 -9.31
C ALA A 216 6.01 -4.62 -7.95
N THR A 217 6.91 -4.71 -6.97
CA THR A 217 6.78 -4.08 -5.65
C THR A 217 6.64 -2.56 -5.74
N ASN A 218 7.46 -1.90 -6.56
CA ASN A 218 7.34 -0.45 -6.73
C ASN A 218 6.05 -0.05 -7.44
N TYR A 219 5.55 -0.90 -8.34
CA TYR A 219 4.33 -0.63 -9.09
C TYR A 219 3.08 -0.72 -8.23
N ILE A 220 2.98 -1.72 -7.34
CA ILE A 220 1.79 -1.90 -6.47
C ILE A 220 1.62 -0.78 -5.43
N THR A 221 2.68 -0.03 -5.13
CA THR A 221 2.67 1.09 -4.18
C THR A 221 2.48 2.48 -4.82
N LYS A 222 2.15 2.54 -6.11
CA LYS A 222 1.96 3.82 -6.81
C LYS A 222 0.92 4.70 -6.13
#